data_AF-A0A521FS65-F1
#
_entry.id   AF-A0A521FS65-F1
#
_cell.length_a   1.000
_cell.length_b   1.000
_cell.length_c   1.000
_cell.angle_alpha   90.00
_cell.angle_beta   90.00
_cell.angle_gamma   90.00
#
_symmetry.space_group_name_H-M   'P 1'
#
loop_
_entity.id
_entity.type
_entity.pdbx_description
1 polymer ?
#
loop_
_entity_poly.entity_id
_entity_poly.type
_entity_poly.pdbx_seq_one_letter_code
_entity_poly.pdbx_strand_id
1 'polypeptide(L)' 'MKVTLITGASGGIGEAIANRLADRKHNLLLVARNAQKLEEQCAQLSKNLA' A
#
# COMPACT_ATOMS: atom_id res chain seq x y z
N MET A 1 9.80 -14.76 -5.56
CA MET A 1 9.28 -13.71 -4.64
C MET A 1 7.82 -13.45 -4.99
N LYS A 2 6.89 -13.47 -4.01
CA LYS A 2 5.47 -13.19 -4.25
C LYS A 2 5.17 -11.72 -3.96
N VAL A 3 4.48 -11.05 -4.87
CA VAL A 3 4.05 -9.65 -4.76
C VAL A 3 2.55 -9.58 -4.91
N THR A 4 1.89 -8.74 -4.11
CA THR A 4 0.45 -8.48 -4.20
C THR A 4 0.24 -7.12 -4.86
N LEU A 5 -0.38 -7.11 -6.04
CA LEU A 5 -0.78 -5.89 -6.74
C LEU A 5 -2.11 -5.37 -6.17
N ILE A 6 -2.15 -4.09 -5.80
CA ILE A 6 -3.38 -3.42 -5.36
C ILE A 6 -3.60 -2.21 -6.27
N THR A 7 -4.69 -2.24 -7.04
CA THR A 7 -5.16 -1.08 -7.81
C THR A 7 -6.13 -0.25 -6.98
N GLY A 8 -6.11 1.08 -7.16
CA GLY A 8 -6.87 1.99 -6.30
C GLY A 8 -6.34 2.07 -4.87
N ALA A 9 -5.03 1.87 -4.67
CA ALA A 9 -4.40 1.77 -3.35
C ALA A 9 -4.30 3.10 -2.57
N SER A 10 -4.60 4.24 -3.20
CA SER A 10 -4.41 5.59 -2.64
C SER A 10 -5.61 6.09 -1.81
N GLY A 11 -6.53 5.22 -1.40
CA GLY A 11 -7.69 5.61 -0.59
C GLY A 11 -8.70 4.49 -0.35
N GLY A 12 -9.55 4.69 0.66
CA GLY A 12 -10.72 3.85 0.92
C GLY A 12 -10.36 2.37 1.12
N ILE A 13 -11.04 1.48 0.39
CA ILE A 13 -10.84 0.03 0.55
C ILE A 13 -9.43 -0.40 0.13
N GLY A 14 -8.88 0.16 -0.95
CA GLY A 14 -7.54 -0.20 -1.42
C GLY A 14 -6.45 0.14 -0.40
N GLU A 15 -6.61 1.30 0.26
CA GLU A 15 -5.73 1.72 1.36
C GLU A 15 -5.84 0.79 2.58
N ALA A 16 -7.06 0.45 3.00
CA ALA A 16 -7.29 -0.46 4.12
C ALA A 16 -6.71 -1.86 3.86
N ILE A 17 -6.85 -2.38 2.64
CA ILE A 17 -6.25 -3.65 2.22
C ILE A 17 -4.73 -3.57 2.23
N ALA A 18 -4.14 -2.48 1.70
CA ALA A 18 -2.70 -2.28 1.70
C ALA A 18 -2.12 -2.30 3.12
N ASN A 19 -2.73 -1.55 4.05
CA ASN A 19 -2.36 -1.57 5.47
C ASN A 19 -2.42 -2.99 6.05
N ARG A 20 -3.55 -3.69 5.87
CA ARG A 20 -3.73 -5.03 6.45
C ARG A 20 -2.76 -6.07 5.91
N LEU A 21 -2.37 -5.98 4.63
CA LEU A 21 -1.42 -6.90 4.03
C LEU A 21 0.03 -6.54 4.36
N ALA A 22 0.34 -5.25 4.51
CA ALA A 22 1.65 -4.79 4.98
C ALA A 22 1.93 -5.25 6.42
N ASP A 23 0.92 -5.18 7.32
CA ASP A 23 1.02 -5.71 8.69
C ASP A 23 1.37 -7.20 8.72
N ARG A 24 0.92 -7.94 7.69
CA ARG A 24 1.22 -9.36 7.49
C ARG A 24 2.52 -9.62 6.72
N LYS A 25 3.33 -8.58 6.51
CA LYS A 25 4.64 -8.60 5.82
C LYS A 25 4.56 -9.10 4.36
N HIS A 26 3.45 -8.85 3.68
CA HIS A 26 3.39 -9.09 2.23
C HIS A 26 4.19 -8.03 1.46
N ASN A 27 4.87 -8.42 0.38
CA ASN A 27 5.41 -7.47 -0.59
C ASN A 27 4.26 -6.89 -1.41
N LEU A 28 4.13 -5.57 -1.44
CA LEU A 28 3.03 -4.87 -2.10
C LEU A 28 3.53 -4.06 -3.29
N LEU A 29 2.75 -4.07 -4.37
CA LEU A 29 2.85 -3.13 -5.49
C LEU A 29 1.57 -2.32 -5.54
N LEU A 30 1.67 -1.02 -5.24
CA LEU A 30 0.52 -0.12 -5.16
C LEU A 30 0.36 0.67 -6.45
N VAL A 31 -0.87 0.73 -6.98
CA VAL A 31 -1.19 1.47 -8.20
C VAL A 31 -2.40 2.36 -7.97
N ALA A 32 -2.27 3.65 -8.30
CA ALA A 32 -3.37 4.62 -8.26
C ALA A 32 -3.09 5.79 -9.22
N ARG A 33 -4.11 6.63 -9.44
CA ARG A 33 -4.01 7.80 -10.35
C ARG A 33 -3.41 9.04 -9.69
N ASN A 34 -3.51 9.16 -8.38
CA ASN A 34 -2.98 10.32 -7.64
C ASN A 34 -1.62 9.93 -7.06
N ALA A 35 -0.54 10.46 -7.65
CA ALA A 35 0.83 10.17 -7.26
C ALA A 35 1.12 10.61 -5.81
N GLN A 36 0.71 11.83 -5.43
CA GLN A 36 0.94 12.37 -4.09
C GLN A 36 0.33 11.47 -3.01
N LYS A 37 -0.94 11.07 -3.15
CA LYS A 37 -1.58 10.16 -2.18
C LYS A 37 -0.93 8.78 -2.14
N LEU A 38 -0.41 8.31 -3.28
CA LEU A 38 0.28 7.03 -3.35
C LEU A 38 1.64 7.08 -2.63
N GLU A 39 2.38 8.18 -2.79
CA GLU A 39 3.65 8.44 -2.09
C GLU A 39 3.45 8.54 -0.58
N GLU A 40 2.44 9.30 -0.14
CA GLU A 40 2.05 9.40 1.28
C GLU A 40 1.74 8.01 1.86
N GLN A 41 1.00 7.18 1.12
CA GLN A 41 0.68 5.83 1.56
C GLN A 41 1.91 4.91 1.60
N CYS A 42 2.80 4.97 0.61
CA CYS A 42 4.06 4.23 0.63
C CYS A 42 4.93 4.63 1.82
N ALA A 43 5.03 5.93 2.13
CA ALA A 43 5.78 6.44 3.27
C ALA A 43 5.18 5.96 4.59
N GLN A 44 3.86 5.96 4.73
CA GLN A 44 3.18 5.47 5.93
C GLN A 44 3.40 3.97 6.15
N LEU A 45 3.20 3.16 5.10
CA LEU A 45 3.39 1.71 5.17
C LEU A 45 4.85 1.33 5.49
N SER A 46 5.82 2.08 4.96
CA SER A 46 7.24 1.84 5.21
C SER A 46 7.64 2.11 6.66
N LYS A 47 7.02 3.11 7.32
CA LYS A 47 7.25 3.41 8.76
C LYS A 47 6.70 2.31 9.66
N ASN A 48 5.55 1.73 9.30
CA ASN A 48 4.88 0.68 10.08
C ASN A 48 5.59 -0.69 10.01
N LEU A 49 6.63 -0.82 9.18
CA LEU A 49 7.38 -2.07 9.03
C LEU A 49 8.57 -2.22 9.99
N ALA A 50 8.90 -1.17 10.77
CA ALA A 50 9.85 -1.22 11.87
C ALA A 50 9.34 -2.09 13.03
#